data_AF-A0AAV7TXV2-F1
#
_entry.id   AF-A0AAV7TXV2-F1
#
_cell.length_a   1.000
_cell.length_b   1.000
_cell.length_c   1.000
_cell.angle_alpha   90.00
_cell.angle_beta   90.00
_cell.angle_gamma   90.00
#
_symmetry.space_group_name_H-M   'P 1'
#
loop_
_entity.id
_entity.type
_entity.pdbx_description
1 polymer ?
#
loop_
_entity_poly.entity_id
_entity_poly.type
_entity_poly.pdbx_seq_one_letter_code
_entity_poly.pdbx_strand_id
1 'polypeptide(L)'
;MRRGANLDDAGMTAKTAGVPGSGALVHSQTVISEVFRPHLCTICRGGGAGPRDCGREFLDGIDLHRLSDEDKIVMDDPIHREELRAALKRLKPSKTPGGNGLPAKFGRKYANEIVDKLLKVFQEALQWG
;
A
#
# COMPACT_ATOMS: atom_id res chain seq x y z
N MET A 1 -37.59 4.29 -20.85
CA MET A 1 -36.30 4.96 -21.09
C MET A 1 -35.44 4.83 -19.83
N ARG A 2 -34.49 3.90 -19.79
CA ARG A 2 -33.61 3.70 -18.63
C ARG A 2 -32.35 4.54 -18.79
N ARG A 3 -32.03 5.35 -17.76
CA ARG A 3 -30.76 6.04 -17.57
C ARG A 3 -29.72 5.00 -17.15
N GLY A 4 -28.61 4.91 -17.88
CA GLY A 4 -27.44 4.12 -17.48
C GLY A 4 -26.38 5.06 -16.91
N ALA A 5 -26.22 5.04 -15.59
CA ALA A 5 -25.04 5.51 -14.91
C ALA A 5 -24.49 4.34 -14.08
N ASN A 6 -23.21 4.45 -13.72
CA ASN A 6 -22.35 3.57 -12.93
C ASN A 6 -21.54 2.52 -13.67
N LEU A 7 -20.22 2.69 -13.58
CA LEU A 7 -19.22 1.65 -13.33
C LEU A 7 -18.08 2.33 -12.55
N ASP A 8 -18.33 2.48 -11.26
CA ASP A 8 -17.49 1.93 -10.19
C ASP A 8 -15.97 2.10 -10.35
N ASP A 9 -15.52 3.19 -9.73
CA ASP A 9 -14.42 3.25 -8.76
C ASP A 9 -14.06 1.87 -8.17
N ALA A 10 -12.85 1.39 -8.47
CA ALA A 10 -12.31 0.19 -7.86
C ALA A 10 -10.85 0.46 -7.48
N GLY A 11 -10.64 0.53 -6.16
CA GLY A 11 -9.34 0.64 -5.53
C GLY A 11 -8.32 -0.31 -6.12
N MET A 12 -7.15 0.26 -6.41
CA MET A 12 -6.02 -0.38 -7.06
C MET A 12 -5.33 -1.36 -6.08
N THR A 13 -5.99 -2.47 -5.76
CA THR A 13 -5.29 -3.64 -5.20
C THR A 13 -4.67 -4.40 -6.37
N ALA A 14 -3.35 -4.58 -6.39
CA ALA A 14 -2.63 -5.29 -7.45
C ALA A 14 -2.89 -6.82 -7.38
N LYS A 15 -4.14 -7.24 -7.55
CA LYS A 15 -4.59 -8.64 -7.64
C LYS A 15 -4.73 -9.12 -9.09
N THR A 16 -4.46 -8.23 -10.05
CA THR A 16 -4.69 -8.41 -11.47
C THR A 16 -3.62 -7.68 -12.28
N ALA A 17 -2.98 -8.39 -13.21
CA ALA A 17 -2.18 -7.77 -14.25
C ALA A 17 -2.88 -7.97 -15.60
N GLY A 18 -2.97 -6.90 -16.39
CA GLY A 18 -3.39 -7.01 -17.79
C GLY A 18 -2.24 -7.55 -18.63
N VAL A 19 -2.50 -8.60 -19.41
CA VAL A 19 -1.50 -9.11 -20.36
C VAL A 19 -1.36 -8.12 -21.53
N PRO A 20 -0.15 -7.64 -21.84
CA PRO A 20 0.06 -6.71 -22.95
C PRO A 20 -0.45 -7.31 -24.27
N GLY A 21 -1.36 -6.61 -24.94
CA GLY A 21 -1.90 -7.00 -26.24
C GLY A 21 -3.11 -7.97 -26.22
N SER A 22 -3.46 -8.56 -25.07
CA SER A 22 -4.59 -9.51 -24.99
C SER A 22 -5.85 -8.94 -24.31
N GLY A 23 -5.73 -7.87 -23.52
CA GLY A 23 -6.85 -7.31 -22.75
C GLY A 23 -7.40 -8.20 -21.63
N ALA A 24 -6.85 -9.40 -21.45
CA ALA A 24 -7.26 -10.35 -20.42
C ALA A 24 -6.61 -10.04 -19.07
N LEU A 25 -7.41 -10.10 -18.00
CA LEU A 25 -6.98 -9.97 -16.61
C LEU A 25 -6.44 -11.31 -16.11
N VAL A 26 -5.24 -11.32 -15.54
CA VAL A 26 -4.60 -12.53 -15.00
C VAL A 26 -4.36 -12.39 -13.50
N HIS A 27 -4.72 -13.45 -12.76
CA HIS A 27 -4.59 -13.57 -11.30
C HIS A 27 -3.44 -14.50 -10.85
N SER A 28 -2.67 -15.05 -11.80
CA SER A 28 -1.56 -15.96 -11.51
C SER A 28 -0.35 -15.19 -10.97
N GLN A 29 0.11 -15.55 -9.77
CA GLN A 29 1.28 -14.95 -9.14
C GLN A 29 2.52 -14.99 -10.02
N THR A 30 2.74 -16.09 -10.75
CA THR A 30 3.88 -16.27 -11.64
C THR A 30 3.82 -15.28 -12.80
N VAL A 31 2.65 -15.14 -13.42
CA VAL A 31 2.44 -14.24 -14.56
C VAL A 31 2.51 -12.78 -14.13
N ILE A 32 1.90 -12.42 -12.99
CA ILE A 32 1.99 -11.10 -12.40
C ILE A 32 3.46 -10.75 -12.14
N SER A 33 4.20 -11.67 -11.53
CA SER A 33 5.63 -11.46 -11.23
C SER A 33 6.46 -11.25 -12.49
N GLU A 34 6.20 -12.01 -13.57
CA GLU A 34 6.85 -11.83 -14.87
C GLU A 34 6.58 -10.46 -15.49
N VAL A 35 5.34 -9.97 -15.41
CA VAL A 35 4.95 -8.66 -15.96
C VAL A 35 5.61 -7.50 -15.21
N PHE A 36 5.70 -7.55 -13.88
CA PHE A 36 6.25 -6.46 -13.08
C PHE A 36 7.78 -6.47 -12.97
N ARG A 37 8.43 -7.62 -13.23
CA ARG A 37 9.89 -7.79 -13.12
C ARG A 37 10.71 -6.73 -13.86
N PRO A 38 10.47 -6.40 -15.15
CA PRO A 38 11.25 -5.39 -15.86
C PRO A 38 11.18 -4.00 -15.20
N HIS A 39 10.02 -3.66 -14.65
CA HIS A 39 9.80 -2.39 -13.97
C HIS A 39 10.55 -2.33 -12.63
N LEU A 40 10.45 -3.39 -11.82
CA LEU A 40 11.16 -3.49 -10.56
C LEU A 40 12.68 -3.45 -10.76
N CYS A 41 13.21 -4.15 -11.76
CA CYS A 41 14.62 -4.07 -12.15
C CYS A 41 15.06 -2.64 -12.53
N THR A 42 14.19 -1.87 -13.18
CA THR A 42 14.48 -0.48 -13.55
C THR A 42 14.59 0.42 -12.31
N ILE A 43 13.69 0.25 -11.34
CA ILE A 43 13.73 0.97 -10.06
C ILE A 43 15.01 0.63 -9.29
N CYS A 44 15.35 -0.66 -9.20
CA CYS A 44 16.57 -1.11 -8.51
C CYS A 44 17.87 -0.56 -9.14
N ARG A 45 17.89 -0.34 -10.46
CA ARG A 45 19.04 0.21 -11.19
C ARG A 45 19.23 1.72 -11.01
N GLY A 46 18.20 2.45 -10.57
CA GLY A 46 18.23 3.90 -10.36
C GLY A 46 19.09 4.37 -9.18
N GLY A 47 19.69 3.45 -8.42
CA GLY A 47 20.48 3.73 -7.22
C GLY A 47 21.86 3.07 -7.20
N GLY A 48 22.63 3.15 -8.28
CA GLY A 48 24.08 2.92 -8.26
C GLY A 48 24.59 1.47 -8.14
N ALA A 49 25.46 1.13 -9.10
CA ALA A 49 26.43 0.02 -9.16
C ALA A 49 25.95 -1.40 -9.60
N GLY A 50 26.25 -1.69 -10.87
CA GLY A 50 26.69 -3.01 -11.33
C GLY A 50 25.65 -3.88 -12.05
N PRO A 51 26.06 -4.71 -13.03
CA PRO A 51 25.21 -5.74 -13.62
C PRO A 51 25.08 -6.89 -12.63
N ARG A 52 24.22 -6.72 -11.63
CA ARG A 52 23.72 -7.84 -10.83
C ARG A 52 22.31 -8.16 -11.28
N ASP A 53 21.95 -9.43 -11.20
CA ASP A 53 20.65 -10.00 -11.55
C ASP A 53 19.59 -9.53 -10.52
N CYS A 54 19.40 -8.21 -10.45
CA CYS A 54 18.92 -7.46 -9.28
C CYS A 54 17.46 -7.73 -8.92
N GLY A 55 16.66 -8.25 -9.85
CA GLY A 55 15.29 -8.67 -9.56
C GLY A 55 15.22 -10.09 -9.00
N ARG A 56 16.11 -10.99 -9.45
CA ARG A 56 16.03 -12.42 -9.13
C ARG A 56 16.61 -12.71 -7.75
N GLU A 57 17.84 -12.28 -7.48
CA GLU A 57 18.47 -12.53 -6.17
C GLU A 57 17.73 -11.85 -5.00
N PHE A 58 17.22 -10.64 -5.23
CA PHE A 58 16.48 -9.89 -4.20
C PHE A 58 15.09 -10.49 -3.95
N LEU A 59 14.32 -10.77 -5.01
CA LEU A 59 12.96 -11.29 -4.84
C LEU A 59 12.96 -12.79 -4.49
N ASP A 60 13.89 -13.58 -5.01
CA ASP A 60 14.00 -15.01 -4.69
C ASP A 60 14.58 -15.24 -3.27
N GLY A 61 15.30 -14.25 -2.71
CA GLY A 61 15.79 -14.26 -1.33
C GLY A 61 14.77 -13.76 -0.29
N ILE A 62 13.62 -13.25 -0.73
CA ILE A 62 12.55 -12.81 0.15
C ILE A 62 11.45 -13.86 0.12
N ASP A 63 11.17 -14.45 1.28
CA ASP A 63 10.01 -15.31 1.45
C ASP A 63 8.73 -14.47 1.45
N LEU A 64 8.13 -14.31 0.28
CA LEU A 64 6.83 -13.66 0.11
C LEU A 64 5.72 -14.65 0.46
N HIS A 65 5.60 -14.98 1.74
CA HIS A 65 4.50 -15.79 2.24
C HIS A 65 3.17 -15.18 1.82
N ARG A 66 2.28 -16.04 1.31
CA ARG A 66 0.88 -15.64 1.13
C ARG A 66 0.29 -15.38 2.51
N LEU A 67 -0.39 -14.25 2.65
CA LEU A 67 -1.18 -13.96 3.84
C LEU A 67 -2.17 -15.09 4.09
N SER A 68 -2.27 -15.49 5.36
CA SER A 68 -3.33 -16.38 5.81
C SER A 68 -4.69 -15.72 5.62
N ASP A 69 -5.77 -16.51 5.66
CA ASP A 69 -7.12 -15.94 5.56
C ASP A 69 -7.45 -15.10 6.81
N GLU A 70 -6.89 -15.48 7.96
CA GLU A 70 -6.96 -14.73 9.21
C GLU A 70 -6.27 -13.36 9.08
N ASP A 71 -5.06 -13.30 8.51
CA ASP A 71 -4.36 -12.04 8.30
C ASP A 71 -5.13 -11.09 7.38
N LYS A 72 -5.80 -11.64 6.35
CA LYS A 72 -6.64 -10.84 5.44
C LYS A 72 -7.81 -10.22 6.19
N ILE A 73 -8.49 -11.01 7.02
CA ILE A 73 -9.61 -10.52 7.84
C ILE A 73 -9.14 -9.39 8.76
N VAL A 74 -7.99 -9.56 9.42
CA VAL A 74 -7.42 -8.52 10.29
C VAL A 74 -7.03 -7.26 9.50
N MET A 75 -6.50 -7.42 8.29
CA MET A 75 -6.13 -6.30 7.43
C MET A 75 -7.32 -5.53 6.86
N ASP A 76 -8.46 -6.21 6.66
CA ASP A 76 -9.72 -5.61 6.20
C ASP A 76 -10.55 -5.00 7.35
N ASP A 77 -10.15 -5.23 8.60
CA ASP A 77 -10.82 -4.68 9.79
C ASP A 77 -10.66 -3.15 9.87
N PRO A 78 -11.67 -2.39 10.32
CA PRO A 78 -11.54 -0.95 10.44
C PRO A 78 -10.41 -0.55 11.37
N ILE A 79 -9.68 0.50 11.01
CA ILE A 79 -8.67 1.08 11.90
C ILE A 79 -9.35 1.55 13.19
N HIS A 80 -8.79 1.18 14.34
CA HIS A 80 -9.29 1.55 15.66
C HIS A 80 -8.58 2.78 16.23
N ARG A 81 -9.29 3.47 17.13
CA ARG A 81 -8.81 4.69 17.77
C ARG A 81 -7.53 4.47 18.57
N GLU A 82 -7.46 3.36 19.30
CA GLU A 82 -6.34 2.99 20.16
C GLU A 82 -5.07 2.75 19.35
N GLU A 83 -5.22 2.07 18.20
CA GLU A 83 -4.14 1.79 17.26
C GLU A 83 -3.58 3.08 16.69
N LEU A 84 -4.45 3.97 16.21
CA LEU A 84 -4.06 5.25 15.65
C LEU A 84 -3.40 6.15 16.71
N ARG A 85 -3.94 6.18 17.93
CA ARG A 85 -3.35 6.91 19.05
C ARG A 85 -1.97 6.37 19.42
N ALA A 86 -1.81 5.05 19.46
CA ALA A 86 -0.53 4.41 19.74
C ALA A 86 0.49 4.70 18.62
N ALA A 87 0.07 4.66 17.36
CA ALA A 87 0.91 4.99 16.22
C ALA A 87 1.41 6.44 16.27
N LEU A 88 0.52 7.40 16.54
CA LEU A 88 0.87 8.81 16.71
C LEU A 88 1.89 9.00 17.85
N LYS A 89 1.69 8.34 18.99
CA LYS A 89 2.62 8.40 20.14
C LYS A 89 4.00 7.81 19.83
N ARG A 90 4.07 6.80 18.96
CA ARG A 90 5.31 6.10 18.58
C ARG A 90 6.10 6.78 17.45
N LEU A 91 5.59 7.86 16.87
CA LEU A 91 6.30 8.61 15.82
C LEU A 91 7.71 9.00 16.29
N LYS A 92 8.75 8.71 15.50
CA LYS A 92 10.13 9.07 15.86
C LYS A 92 10.39 10.57 15.64
N PRO A 93 11.04 11.30 16.57
CA PRO A 93 11.26 12.76 16.44
C PRO A 93 12.20 13.16 15.33
N SER A 94 13.11 12.26 14.95
CA SER A 94 14.08 12.46 13.89
C SER A 94 13.51 12.25 12.49
N LYS A 95 12.19 11.98 12.37
CA LYS A 95 11.54 11.86 11.07
C LYS A 95 11.29 13.25 10.51
N THR A 96 11.71 13.43 9.26
CA THR A 96 11.38 14.58 8.43
C THR A 96 9.87 14.78 8.42
N PRO A 97 9.37 16.03 8.50
CA PRO A 97 7.96 16.32 8.31
C PRO A 97 7.42 15.67 7.03
N GLY A 98 6.18 15.17 7.09
CA GLY A 98 5.51 14.65 5.90
C GLY A 98 5.21 15.76 4.88
N GLY A 99 4.52 15.43 3.79
CA GLY A 99 4.08 16.43 2.80
C GLY A 99 3.19 17.55 3.38
N ASN A 100 2.64 17.34 4.58
CA ASN A 100 1.89 18.33 5.35
C ASN A 100 2.76 19.35 6.12
N GLY A 101 4.09 19.21 6.11
CA GLY A 101 5.01 20.10 6.82
C GLY A 101 4.99 19.98 8.35
N LEU A 102 4.18 19.07 8.92
CA LEU A 102 4.05 18.92 10.37
C LEU A 102 5.14 17.99 10.93
N PRO A 103 5.88 18.41 11.97
CA PRO A 103 6.89 17.56 12.58
C PRO A 103 6.25 16.43 13.39
N ALA A 104 6.96 15.30 13.52
CA ALA A 104 6.52 14.16 14.34
C ALA A 104 6.23 14.51 15.82
N LYS A 105 6.77 15.62 16.34
CA LYS A 105 6.46 16.13 17.69
C LYS A 105 5.03 16.67 17.79
N PHE A 106 4.50 17.24 16.71
CA PHE A 106 3.14 17.75 16.66
C PHE A 106 2.12 16.62 16.83
N GLY A 107 2.22 15.58 16.01
CA GLY A 107 1.32 14.43 16.08
C GLY A 107 1.35 13.71 17.44
N ARG A 108 2.49 13.71 18.12
CA ARG A 108 2.61 13.18 19.49
C ARG A 108 1.96 14.06 20.54
N LYS A 109 2.25 15.36 20.48
CA LYS A 109 1.74 16.33 21.45
C LYS A 109 0.22 16.41 21.41
N TYR A 110 -0.35 16.43 20.21
CA TYR A 110 -1.78 16.62 19.99
C TYR A 110 -2.51 15.32 19.63
N ALA A 111 -1.95 14.16 20.00
CA ALA A 111 -2.48 12.87 19.60
C ALA A 111 -3.93 12.66 20.06
N ASN A 112 -4.34 13.22 21.20
CA ASN A 112 -5.68 13.02 21.73
C ASN A 112 -6.70 13.91 21.02
N GLU A 113 -6.27 15.08 20.54
CA GLU A 113 -7.09 16.11 19.92
C GLU A 113 -7.32 15.82 18.44
N ILE A 114 -6.35 15.17 17.78
CA ILE A 114 -6.42 14.89 16.33
C ILE A 114 -6.90 13.47 16.00
N VAL A 115 -6.83 12.52 16.95
CA VAL A 115 -7.10 11.10 16.66
C VAL A 115 -8.49 10.89 16.07
N ASP A 116 -9.53 11.52 16.63
CA ASP A 116 -10.90 11.30 16.17
C ASP A 116 -11.14 11.85 14.75
N LYS A 117 -10.50 12.99 14.42
CA LYS A 117 -10.56 13.56 13.07
C LYS A 117 -9.81 12.71 12.06
N LEU A 118 -8.63 12.22 12.42
CA LEU A 118 -7.82 11.36 11.55
C LEU A 118 -8.46 9.98 11.36
N LEU A 119 -9.06 9.43 12.41
CA LEU A 119 -9.75 8.14 12.37
C LEU A 119 -10.86 8.15 11.33
N LYS A 120 -11.68 9.21 11.34
CA LYS A 120 -12.74 9.41 10.34
C LYS A 120 -12.18 9.42 8.92
N VAL A 121 -11.11 10.19 8.67
CA VAL A 121 -10.48 10.28 7.34
C VAL A 121 -9.95 8.93 6.89
N PHE A 122 -9.29 8.17 7.77
CA PHE A 122 -8.73 6.87 7.41
C PHE A 122 -9.82 5.81 7.15
N GLN A 123 -10.90 5.83 7.93
CA GLN A 123 -12.03 4.92 7.72
C GLN A 123 -12.77 5.24 6.40
N GLU A 124 -12.98 6.53 6.10
CA GLU A 124 -13.55 6.96 4.81
C GLU A 124 -12.66 6.52 3.64
N ALA A 125 -11.34 6.71 3.75
CA ALA A 125 -10.38 6.31 2.73
C ALA A 125 -10.32 4.79 2.52
N LEU A 126 -10.49 3.98 3.57
CA LEU A 126 -10.55 2.52 3.43
C LEU A 126 -11.87 2.04 2.82
N GLN A 127 -12.96 2.76 3.07
CA GLN A 127 -14.28 2.35 2.58
C GLN A 127 -14.45 2.66 1.08
N TRP A 128 -13.86 3.76 0.60
CA TRP A 128 -14.09 4.29 -0.75
C TRP A 128 -12.83 4.29 -1.63
N GLY A 129 -11.70 3.80 -1.11
CA GLY A 129 -10.39 3.83 -1.78
C GLY A 129 -10.05 2.60 -2.62
#